data_AF-A0A218PZN9-F1
#
_entry.id   AF-A0A218PZN9-F1
#
_cell.length_a   1.000
_cell.length_b   1.000
_cell.length_c   1.000
_cell.angle_alpha   90.00
_cell.angle_beta   90.00
_cell.angle_gamma   90.00
#
_symmetry.space_group_name_H-M   'P 1'
#
loop_
_entity.id
_entity.type
_entity.pdbx_description
1 polymer ?
#
loop_
_entity_poly.entity_id
_entity_poly.type
_entity_poly.pdbx_seq_one_letter_code
_entity_poly.pdbx_strand_id
1 'polypeptide(L)'
;MAAATPESLNKFVSFCQQHITGQERKEAQTFLDRFFRAFGHEGALEAGASYEEAIKKSSKTGKTGFADLVWKPRVLIEMKKREEDLSKHYSQAFDYWTRLVPDRPRYVLLCNFDEFWIFDFDIQLDTPVSHPTNGIETVGNNHTI
;
A
#
# COMPACT_ATOMS: atom_id res chain seq x y z
N MET A 1 6.50 13.18 -14.78
CA MET A 1 6.16 11.92 -14.09
C MET A 1 5.72 10.96 -15.17
N ALA A 2 6.48 9.89 -15.44
CA ALA A 2 6.05 8.87 -16.37
C ALA A 2 4.92 8.07 -15.71
N ALA A 3 3.83 7.81 -16.43
CA ALA A 3 2.77 6.94 -15.95
C ALA A 3 3.20 5.46 -16.06
N ALA A 4 2.53 4.58 -15.31
CA ALA A 4 2.71 3.15 -15.48
C ALA A 4 2.44 2.75 -16.95
N THR A 5 3.27 1.86 -17.48
CA THR A 5 3.09 1.27 -18.81
C THR A 5 2.80 -0.23 -18.68
N PRO A 6 2.18 -0.86 -19.68
CA PRO A 6 1.99 -2.32 -19.67
C PRO A 6 3.32 -3.06 -19.48
N GLU A 7 4.42 -2.54 -20.04
CA GLU A 7 5.74 -3.13 -19.89
C GLU A 7 6.28 -3.01 -18.45
N SER A 8 6.14 -1.85 -17.81
CA SER A 8 6.61 -1.66 -16.43
C SER A 8 5.80 -2.50 -15.44
N LEU A 9 4.49 -2.61 -15.65
CA LEU A 9 3.62 -3.47 -14.86
C LEU A 9 3.95 -4.97 -15.06
N ASN A 10 4.15 -5.42 -16.30
CA ASN A 10 4.55 -6.81 -16.57
C ASN A 10 5.90 -7.16 -15.94
N LYS A 11 6.86 -6.23 -15.94
CA LYS A 11 8.15 -6.42 -15.24
C LYS A 11 7.95 -6.58 -13.73
N PHE A 12 7.08 -5.77 -13.13
CA PHE A 12 6.74 -5.89 -11.71
C PHE A 12 6.09 -7.24 -11.39
N VAL A 13 5.07 -7.65 -12.15
CA VAL A 13 4.40 -8.94 -11.97
C VAL A 13 5.39 -10.10 -12.11
N SER A 14 6.24 -10.07 -13.14
CA SER A 14 7.27 -11.10 -13.35
C SER A 14 8.26 -11.17 -12.18
N PHE A 15 8.67 -10.02 -11.64
CA PHE A 15 9.52 -9.96 -10.46
C PHE A 15 8.84 -10.60 -9.24
N CYS A 16 7.57 -10.27 -9.00
CA CYS A 16 6.80 -10.85 -7.90
C CYS A 16 6.70 -12.38 -7.99
N GLN A 17 6.42 -12.92 -9.18
CA GLN A 17 6.33 -14.36 -9.40
C GLN A 17 7.67 -15.09 -9.16
N GLN A 18 8.78 -14.45 -9.47
CA GLN A 18 10.11 -15.07 -9.36
C GLN A 18 10.72 -14.94 -7.96
N HIS A 19 10.41 -13.87 -7.23
CA HIS A 19 11.17 -13.48 -6.04
C HIS A 19 10.35 -13.25 -4.77
N ILE A 20 9.01 -13.13 -4.86
CA ILE A 20 8.18 -12.79 -3.71
C ILE A 20 7.36 -14.01 -3.28
N THR A 21 7.69 -14.53 -2.10
CA THR A 21 6.99 -15.66 -1.48
C THR A 21 5.80 -15.22 -0.63
N GLY A 22 5.84 -13.99 -0.13
CA GLY A 22 4.79 -13.35 0.66
C GLY A 22 4.77 -13.74 2.14
N GLN A 23 5.80 -14.45 2.63
CA GLN A 23 5.87 -14.93 4.01
C GLN A 23 6.70 -14.04 4.95
N GLU A 24 7.65 -13.30 4.38
CA GLU A 24 8.64 -12.55 5.15
C GLU A 24 8.39 -11.04 5.10
N ARG A 25 8.43 -10.38 6.27
CA ARG A 25 8.25 -8.92 6.38
C ARG A 25 9.27 -8.13 5.53
N LYS A 26 10.49 -8.65 5.37
CA LYS A 26 11.55 -8.03 4.56
C LYS A 26 11.21 -7.94 3.07
N GLU A 27 10.35 -8.83 2.57
CA GLU A 27 9.91 -8.80 1.17
C GLU A 27 8.98 -7.62 0.90
N ALA A 28 8.25 -7.13 1.92
CA ALA A 28 7.31 -6.01 1.78
C ALA A 28 8.00 -4.74 1.27
N GLN A 29 9.15 -4.35 1.83
CA GLN A 29 9.86 -3.16 1.37
C GLN A 29 10.37 -3.32 -0.08
N THR A 30 10.88 -4.50 -0.44
CA THR A 30 11.34 -4.77 -1.80
C THR A 30 10.19 -4.78 -2.81
N PHE A 31 9.05 -5.38 -2.43
CA PHE A 31 7.82 -5.36 -3.22
C PHE A 31 7.35 -3.93 -3.47
N LEU A 32 7.27 -3.10 -2.41
CA LEU A 32 6.84 -1.72 -2.50
C LEU A 32 7.80 -0.86 -3.34
N ASP A 33 9.11 -1.04 -3.19
CA ASP A 33 10.07 -0.32 -4.04
C ASP A 33 9.87 -0.64 -5.53
N ARG A 34 9.67 -1.92 -5.86
CA ARG A 34 9.38 -2.37 -7.23
C ARG A 34 8.02 -1.90 -7.71
N PHE A 35 7.03 -1.82 -6.83
CA PHE A 35 5.72 -1.26 -7.13
C PHE A 35 5.87 0.21 -7.54
N PHE A 36 6.53 1.06 -6.75
CA PHE A 36 6.76 2.46 -7.09
C PHE A 36 7.48 2.63 -8.44
N ARG A 37 8.48 1.79 -8.72
CA ARG A 37 9.16 1.78 -10.03
C ARG A 37 8.24 1.42 -11.19
N ALA A 38 7.31 0.50 -10.97
CA ALA A 38 6.32 0.13 -11.98
C ALA A 38 5.43 1.33 -12.38
N PHE A 39 5.21 2.26 -11.45
CA PHE A 39 4.47 3.51 -11.64
C PHE A 39 5.35 4.70 -12.07
N GLY A 40 6.61 4.45 -12.44
CA GLY A 40 7.48 5.47 -13.04
C GLY A 40 8.31 6.29 -12.04
N HIS A 41 8.38 5.86 -10.78
CA HIS A 41 9.31 6.42 -9.79
C HIS A 41 10.67 5.71 -9.84
N GLU A 42 11.71 6.33 -9.28
CA GLU A 42 13.02 5.65 -9.13
C GLU A 42 13.00 4.62 -7.98
N GLY A 43 12.12 4.85 -7.01
CA GLY A 43 11.87 4.01 -5.84
C GLY A 43 10.90 4.75 -4.90
N ALA A 44 10.52 4.10 -3.80
CA ALA A 44 9.58 4.71 -2.85
C ALA A 44 10.20 5.91 -2.12
N LEU A 45 11.47 5.81 -1.74
CA LEU A 45 12.18 6.89 -1.03
C LEU A 45 12.38 8.11 -1.94
N GLU A 46 12.73 7.89 -3.20
CA GLU A 46 12.92 8.91 -4.22
C GLU A 46 11.59 9.61 -4.57
N ALA A 47 10.46 8.91 -4.39
CA ALA A 47 9.12 9.51 -4.48
C ALA A 47 8.75 10.36 -3.26
N GLY A 48 9.53 10.27 -2.17
CA GLY A 48 9.27 10.95 -0.89
C GLY A 48 8.39 10.17 0.07
N ALA A 49 8.29 8.84 -0.07
CA ALA A 49 7.64 7.97 0.90
C ALA A 49 8.59 7.57 2.04
N SER A 50 8.02 7.21 3.19
CA SER A 50 8.71 6.70 4.37
C SER A 50 8.30 5.25 4.63
N TYR A 51 9.27 4.35 4.79
CA TYR A 51 9.04 2.99 5.27
C TYR A 51 8.98 2.93 6.79
N GLU A 52 8.22 1.98 7.33
CA GLU A 52 8.13 1.70 8.77
C GLU A 52 7.84 2.96 9.60
N GLU A 53 6.91 3.80 9.14
CA GLU A 53 6.55 5.06 9.77
C GLU A 53 5.88 4.81 11.13
N ALA A 54 6.41 5.43 12.18
CA ALA A 54 5.95 5.24 13.54
C ALA A 54 4.61 5.95 13.82
N ILE A 55 3.57 5.17 14.11
CA ILE A 55 2.24 5.68 14.45
C ILE A 55 2.05 5.68 15.97
N LYS A 56 2.09 6.87 16.57
CA LYS A 56 1.94 7.05 18.02
C LYS A 56 0.51 6.72 18.47
N LYS A 57 0.38 5.76 19.39
CA LYS A 57 -0.88 5.52 20.10
C LYS A 57 -1.12 6.59 21.16
N SER A 58 -2.39 6.90 21.43
CA SER A 58 -2.82 7.97 22.33
C SER A 58 -2.69 7.62 23.82
N SER A 59 -2.41 6.36 24.18
CA SER A 59 -2.26 5.95 25.58
C SER A 59 -0.80 5.96 26.05
N LYS A 60 -0.57 6.41 27.29
CA LYS A 60 0.76 6.48 27.95
C LYS A 60 1.49 5.13 28.04
N THR A 61 0.79 4.01 27.83
CA THR A 61 1.31 2.63 27.90
C THR A 61 1.23 1.90 26.55
N GLY A 62 0.73 2.54 25.50
CA GLY A 62 0.53 1.91 24.20
C GLY A 62 1.85 1.71 23.47
N LYS A 63 2.11 0.48 23.02
CA LYS A 63 3.19 0.20 22.06
C LYS A 63 2.92 0.99 20.76
N THR A 64 3.92 1.71 20.27
CA THR A 64 3.92 2.39 18.96
C THR A 64 3.62 1.36 17.87
N GLY A 65 2.66 1.68 16.99
CA GLY A 65 2.43 0.93 15.76
C GLY A 65 3.38 1.41 14.67
N PHE A 66 3.60 0.60 13.64
CA PHE A 66 4.44 0.98 12.51
C PHE A 66 3.68 0.68 11.22
N ALA A 67 3.43 1.71 10.42
CA ALA A 67 2.89 1.54 9.08
C ALA A 67 3.98 1.06 8.13
N ASP A 68 3.67 0.14 7.21
CA ASP A 68 4.72 -0.40 6.33
C ASP A 68 5.25 0.67 5.36
N LEU A 69 4.39 1.54 4.83
CA LEU A 69 4.79 2.73 4.06
C LEU A 69 3.79 3.88 4.19
N VAL A 70 4.30 5.11 4.28
CA VAL A 70 3.49 6.34 4.22
C VAL A 70 4.06 7.30 3.19
N TRP A 71 3.23 7.78 2.26
CA TRP A 71 3.56 8.82 1.30
C TRP A 71 2.52 9.93 1.36
N LYS A 72 2.80 11.01 2.08
CA LYS A 72 1.85 12.12 2.24
C LYS A 72 1.87 13.08 1.03
N PRO A 73 0.71 13.68 0.67
CA PRO A 73 -0.65 13.40 1.16
C PRO A 73 -1.36 12.32 0.30
N ARG A 74 -0.62 11.33 -0.23
CA ARG A 74 -1.09 10.42 -1.28
C ARG A 74 -1.62 9.10 -0.72
N VAL A 75 -0.76 8.25 -0.16
CA VAL A 75 -1.12 6.88 0.24
C VAL A 75 -0.47 6.42 1.55
N LEU A 76 -1.24 5.73 2.39
CA LEU A 76 -0.76 4.85 3.47
C LEU A 76 -0.87 3.41 2.96
N ILE A 77 0.19 2.61 3.05
CA ILE A 77 0.19 1.21 2.64
C ILE A 77 0.47 0.31 3.85
N GLU A 78 -0.39 -0.68 4.04
CA GLU A 78 -0.26 -1.75 5.03
C GLU A 78 -0.11 -3.09 4.30
N MET A 79 1.03 -3.74 4.49
CA MET A 79 1.34 -5.03 3.92
C MET A 79 0.96 -6.14 4.89
N LYS A 80 0.40 -7.22 4.34
CA LYS A 80 0.07 -8.44 5.06
C LYS A 80 0.74 -9.63 4.40
N LYS A 81 0.85 -10.72 5.14
CA LYS A 81 1.35 -11.97 4.56
C LYS A 81 0.41 -12.42 3.45
N ARG A 82 0.96 -13.13 2.47
CA ARG A 82 0.16 -13.78 1.43
C ARG A 82 -0.92 -14.67 2.05
N GLU A 83 -2.08 -14.72 1.40
CA GLU A 83 -3.31 -15.40 1.85
C GLU A 83 -3.96 -14.81 3.12
N GLU A 84 -3.40 -13.76 3.73
CA GLU A 84 -4.05 -13.08 4.85
C GLU A 84 -5.33 -12.39 4.35
N ASP A 85 -6.42 -12.62 5.07
CA ASP A 85 -7.71 -11.95 4.86
C ASP A 85 -7.60 -10.46 5.21
N LEU A 86 -7.57 -9.61 4.18
CA LEU A 86 -7.41 -8.17 4.30
C LEU A 86 -8.56 -7.49 5.05
N SER A 87 -9.76 -8.08 5.09
CA SER A 87 -10.92 -7.49 5.78
C SER A 87 -10.66 -7.29 7.29
N LYS A 88 -9.86 -8.16 7.90
CA LYS A 88 -9.48 -8.10 9.32
C LYS A 88 -8.61 -6.89 9.65
N HIS A 89 -8.00 -6.26 8.65
CA HIS A 89 -7.04 -5.17 8.82
C HIS A 89 -7.64 -3.79 8.52
N TYR A 90 -8.92 -3.73 8.13
CA TYR A 90 -9.64 -2.48 7.87
C TYR A 90 -9.55 -1.51 9.07
N SER A 91 -9.97 -1.96 10.26
CA SER A 91 -10.01 -1.10 11.45
C SER A 91 -8.63 -0.60 11.85
N GLN A 92 -7.58 -1.43 11.70
CA GLN A 92 -6.20 -1.02 11.97
C GLN A 92 -5.76 0.08 10.99
N ALA A 93 -6.02 -0.11 9.70
CA ALA A 93 -5.60 0.84 8.66
C ALA A 93 -6.31 2.19 8.83
N PHE A 94 -7.61 2.17 9.18
CA PHE A 94 -8.36 3.36 9.54
C PHE A 94 -7.78 4.05 10.79
N ASP A 95 -7.50 3.30 11.86
CA ASP A 95 -6.86 3.83 13.08
C ASP A 95 -5.51 4.47 12.81
N TYR A 96 -4.72 3.94 11.88
CA TYR A 96 -3.43 4.52 11.49
C TYR A 96 -3.63 5.80 10.70
N TRP A 97 -4.52 5.75 9.71
CA TRP A 97 -4.86 6.90 8.89
C TRP A 97 -5.32 8.10 9.71
N THR A 98 -6.22 7.90 10.69
CA THR A 98 -6.71 8.99 11.58
C THR A 98 -5.60 9.72 12.34
N ARG A 99 -4.44 9.07 12.52
CA ARG A 99 -3.29 9.61 13.27
C ARG A 99 -2.26 10.30 12.41
N LEU A 100 -2.34 10.20 11.08
CA LEU A 100 -1.38 10.77 10.13
C LEU A 100 -1.60 12.27 9.86
N VAL A 101 -2.02 13.05 10.85
CA VAL A 101 -2.21 14.50 10.74
C VAL A 101 -0.91 15.28 10.97
N PRO A 102 -0.75 16.50 10.41
CA PRO A 102 -1.53 17.08 9.30
C PRO A 102 -1.25 16.36 7.97
N ASP A 103 -2.01 16.68 6.92
CA ASP A 103 -1.85 16.15 5.55
C ASP A 103 -1.92 14.63 5.46
N ARG A 104 -3.02 14.08 6.01
CA ARG A 104 -3.29 12.65 5.94
C ARG A 104 -3.25 12.18 4.48
N PRO A 105 -2.74 10.96 4.22
CA PRO A 105 -2.84 10.35 2.91
C PRO A 105 -4.28 10.29 2.42
N ARG A 106 -4.55 10.66 1.17
CA ARG A 106 -5.90 10.55 0.59
C ARG A 106 -6.36 9.10 0.53
N TYR A 107 -5.45 8.19 0.16
CA TYR A 107 -5.76 6.78 0.00
C TYR A 107 -5.12 5.92 1.09
N VAL A 108 -5.78 4.81 1.39
CA VAL A 108 -5.23 3.73 2.19
C VAL A 108 -5.27 2.45 1.37
N LEU A 109 -4.14 1.76 1.30
CA LEU A 109 -3.97 0.52 0.55
C LEU A 109 -3.64 -0.62 1.51
N LEU A 110 -4.50 -1.62 1.56
CA LEU A 110 -4.16 -2.93 2.13
C LEU A 110 -3.68 -3.85 1.02
N CYS A 111 -2.59 -4.59 1.26
CA CYS A 111 -2.06 -5.51 0.28
C CYS A 111 -1.49 -6.78 0.93
N ASN A 112 -1.84 -7.96 0.41
CA ASN A 112 -1.30 -9.26 0.83
C ASN A 112 -0.42 -9.88 -0.28
N PHE A 113 0.31 -9.04 -1.04
CA PHE A 113 1.09 -9.38 -2.24
C PHE A 113 0.28 -9.78 -3.48
N ASP A 114 -0.92 -10.32 -3.31
CA ASP A 114 -1.73 -10.82 -4.43
C ASP A 114 -2.96 -9.92 -4.67
N GLU A 115 -3.51 -9.35 -3.61
CA GLU A 115 -4.66 -8.44 -3.65
C GLU A 115 -4.28 -7.02 -3.25
N PHE A 116 -5.00 -6.05 -3.80
CA PHE A 116 -4.92 -4.64 -3.45
C PHE A 116 -6.32 -4.13 -3.12
N TRP A 117 -6.53 -3.69 -1.88
CA TRP A 117 -7.77 -3.07 -1.43
C TRP A 117 -7.51 -1.59 -1.16
N ILE A 118 -8.11 -0.72 -1.98
CA ILE A 118 -7.93 0.72 -1.93
C ILE A 118 -9.16 1.37 -1.31
N PHE A 119 -8.93 2.24 -0.34
CA PHE A 119 -9.94 3.05 0.34
C PHE A 119 -9.61 4.54 0.20
N ASP A 120 -10.65 5.36 0.02
CA ASP A 120 -10.61 6.81 0.23
C ASP A 120 -11.51 7.10 1.45
N PHE A 121 -10.90 7.17 2.64
CA PHE A 121 -11.65 7.31 3.90
C PHE A 121 -12.29 8.69 4.09
N ASP A 122 -11.96 9.68 3.25
CA ASP A 122 -12.66 10.96 3.26
C ASP A 122 -14.00 10.90 2.51
N ILE A 123 -14.20 9.91 1.62
CA ILE A 123 -15.39 9.79 0.76
C ILE A 123 -16.20 8.52 1.03
N GLN A 124 -15.57 7.40 1.36
CA GLN A 124 -16.22 6.09 1.51
C GLN A 124 -15.76 5.38 2.79
N LEU A 125 -16.69 5.26 3.75
CA LEU A 125 -16.42 4.62 5.04
C LEU A 125 -16.65 3.10 5.05
N ASP A 126 -17.37 2.48 4.11
CA ASP A 126 -17.85 1.10 4.29
C ASP A 126 -17.74 0.14 3.09
N THR A 127 -17.07 0.47 1.98
CA THR A 127 -16.91 -0.47 0.84
C THR A 127 -15.61 -0.23 0.04
N PRO A 128 -14.81 -1.27 -0.26
CA PRO A 128 -13.58 -1.14 -1.05
C PRO A 128 -13.85 -0.79 -2.52
N VAL A 129 -12.97 0.02 -3.13
CA VAL A 129 -13.15 0.57 -4.49
C VAL A 129 -12.86 -0.47 -5.61
N SER A 130 -12.21 -1.59 -5.29
CA SER A 130 -11.89 -2.63 -6.28
C SER A 130 -11.87 -4.04 -5.68
N HIS A 131 -12.51 -4.98 -6.37
CA HIS A 131 -12.34 -6.42 -6.18
C HIS A 131 -11.79 -7.02 -7.48
N PRO A 132 -10.52 -7.42 -7.56
CA PRO A 132 -10.04 -8.20 -8.69
C PRO A 132 -10.44 -9.67 -8.48
N THR A 133 -11.65 -10.04 -8.92
CA THR A 133 -11.92 -11.44 -9.22
C THR A 133 -11.13 -11.82 -10.46
N ASN A 134 -10.05 -12.57 -10.24
CA ASN A 134 -9.08 -13.10 -11.21
C ASN A 134 -8.01 -12.10 -11.67
N GLY A 135 -6.79 -12.31 -11.16
CA GLY A 135 -5.50 -11.95 -11.74
C GLY A 135 -5.39 -10.59 -12.42
N ILE A 136 -4.92 -9.58 -11.68
CA ILE A 136 -4.29 -8.32 -12.16
C ILE A 136 -4.77 -7.87 -13.56
N GLU A 137 -6.08 -7.73 -13.77
CA GLU A 137 -6.61 -7.01 -14.92
C GLU A 137 -6.70 -5.53 -14.54
N THR A 138 -5.70 -4.78 -15.02
CA THR A 138 -5.67 -3.32 -15.21
C THR A 138 -6.63 -2.50 -14.34
N VAL A 139 -6.09 -1.88 -13.28
CA VAL A 139 -6.68 -0.65 -12.73
C VAL A 139 -6.44 0.47 -13.74
N GLY A 140 -7.25 0.49 -14.78
CA GLY A 140 -7.40 1.59 -15.72
C GLY A 140 -8.29 2.65 -15.11
N ASN A 141 -7.74 3.44 -14.19
CA ASN A 141 -8.26 4.76 -13.87
C ASN A 141 -7.04 5.66 -13.65
N ASN A 142 -7.04 6.83 -14.30
CA ASN A 142 -5.94 7.82 -14.38
C ASN A 142 -5.54 8.47 -13.03
N HIS A 143 -5.62 7.75 -11.92
CA HIS A 143 -5.09 8.19 -10.64
C HIS A 143 -3.70 7.59 -10.48
N THR A 144 -2.70 8.38 -10.85
CA THR A 144 -1.32 8.10 -10.48
C THR A 144 -1.26 8.04 -8.95
N ILE A 145 -0.95 6.85 -8.43
CA ILE A 145 -0.42 6.70 -7.08
C ILE A 145 0.91 7.44 -7.11
#